data_AF-A0A353LTE5-F1
#
_entry.id   AF-A0A353LTE5-F1
#
_cell.length_a   1.000
_cell.length_b   1.000
_cell.length_c   1.000
_cell.angle_alpha   90.00
_cell.angle_beta   90.00
_cell.angle_gamma   90.00
#
_symmetry.space_group_name_H-M   'P 1'
#
loop_
_entity.id
_entity.type
_entity.pdbx_description
1 polymer ?
#
loop_
_entity_poly.entity_id
_entity_poly.type
_entity_poly.pdbx_seq_one_letter_code
_entity_poly.pdbx_strand_id
1 'polypeptide(L)'
;MIAYWRRSPRQILRIATLLAIAVISPAVTGCTTNPATGKQEFTPLMSPEREKQVGAEEHPKVLQEFGGVYDEPKIGAYVASIGGMLSANSELPDLNFRFTVLDSEIVNAFALPGGYIYVTRGLVALANSEAELASVLAHEIGHVTGRHTAQRYNQAVGLSLGGAILGAAIGNQIASDLISQGTQLYLLGYSRGQEYEADQLGIRYLVRTGYDPYAEADFLQSLENYAALEAHLSGQKNGQNSEFFSTHPQTAKRAREAVDAARASGISIESRPRLRDRFLEQIDGMVFGGSPEHGFIRGQTFAHPKLRFQFTVP
;
A
#
# COMPACT_ATOMS: atom_id res chain seq x y z
N MET A 1 -17.49 31.49 49.52
CA MET A 1 -18.71 31.59 48.68
C MET A 1 -18.33 31.31 47.23
N ILE A 2 -18.67 30.14 46.71
CA ILE A 2 -18.43 29.79 45.29
C ILE A 2 -19.67 30.24 44.51
N ALA A 3 -19.54 31.29 43.71
CA ALA A 3 -20.63 31.80 42.88
C ALA A 3 -20.82 30.89 41.66
N TYR A 4 -21.89 30.09 41.66
CA TYR A 4 -22.35 29.35 40.50
C TYR A 4 -22.98 30.32 39.49
N TRP A 5 -22.24 30.65 38.42
CA TRP A 5 -22.80 31.33 37.26
C TRP A 5 -23.73 30.38 36.50
N ARG A 6 -25.04 30.43 36.80
CA ARG A 6 -26.06 29.80 35.96
C ARG A 6 -26.16 30.58 34.64
N ARG A 7 -25.57 30.03 33.57
CA ARG A 7 -25.79 30.53 32.21
C ARG A 7 -27.26 30.32 31.83
N SER A 8 -27.88 31.33 31.21
CA SER A 8 -29.29 31.23 30.82
C SER A 8 -29.49 30.24 29.67
N PRO A 9 -30.66 29.59 29.53
CA PRO A 9 -30.94 28.66 28.43
C PRO A 9 -30.68 29.26 27.04
N ARG A 10 -30.87 30.58 26.89
CA ARG A 10 -30.58 31.34 25.66
C ARG A 10 -29.08 31.50 25.39
N GLN A 11 -28.24 31.58 26.43
CA GLN A 11 -26.78 31.58 26.30
C GLN A 11 -26.25 30.19 25.94
N ILE A 12 -26.84 29.13 26.50
CA ILE A 12 -26.49 27.74 26.14
C ILE A 12 -26.85 27.47 24.68
N LEU A 13 -28.05 27.89 24.23
CA LEU A 13 -28.48 27.73 22.84
C LEU A 13 -27.58 28.51 21.86
N ARG A 14 -27.21 29.76 22.18
CA ARG A 14 -26.29 30.57 21.35
C ARG A 14 -24.89 29.99 21.25
N ILE A 15 -24.35 29.43 22.35
CA ILE A 15 -23.05 28.76 22.34
C ILE A 15 -23.12 27.47 21.52
N ALA A 16 -24.19 26.69 21.65
CA ALA A 16 -24.41 25.49 20.84
C ALA A 16 -24.55 25.81 19.34
N THR A 17 -25.24 26.89 18.97
CA THR A 17 -25.36 27.34 17.57
C THR A 17 -24.03 27.88 17.02
N LEU A 18 -23.24 28.61 17.82
CA LEU A 18 -21.91 29.09 17.40
C LEU A 18 -20.90 27.94 17.26
N LEU A 19 -20.97 26.91 18.11
CA LEU A 19 -20.21 25.67 17.95
C LEU A 19 -20.63 24.90 16.69
N ALA A 20 -21.94 24.80 16.42
CA ALA A 20 -22.43 24.15 15.20
C ALA A 20 -21.98 24.89 13.93
N ILE A 21 -21.99 26.23 13.91
CA ILE A 21 -21.53 27.03 12.76
C ILE A 21 -20.00 26.96 12.60
N ALA A 22 -19.23 26.90 13.70
CA ALA A 22 -17.77 26.72 13.66
C ALA A 22 -17.34 25.32 13.18
N VAL A 23 -18.19 24.30 13.36
CA VAL A 23 -17.96 22.92 12.87
C VAL A 23 -18.37 22.75 11.40
N ILE A 24 -19.29 23.56 10.87
CA ILE A 24 -19.79 23.43 9.49
C ILE A 24 -18.89 24.14 8.46
N SER A 25 -18.24 25.25 8.81
CA SER A 25 -17.40 26.02 7.88
C SER A 25 -16.11 25.34 7.36
N PRO A 26 -15.41 24.43 8.07
CA PRO A 26 -14.26 23.70 7.52
C PRO A 26 -14.64 22.50 6.64
N ALA A 27 -15.91 22.13 6.53
CA ALA A 27 -16.31 20.97 5.72
C ALA A 27 -16.09 21.18 4.21
N VAL A 28 -16.02 22.44 3.76
CA VAL A 28 -15.81 22.79 2.34
C VAL A 28 -14.32 22.74 1.95
N THR A 29 -13.39 22.85 2.90
CA THR A 29 -11.94 22.76 2.63
C THR A 29 -11.39 21.34 2.71
N GLY A 30 -12.24 20.35 3.01
CA GLY A 30 -11.83 18.98 3.27
C GLY A 30 -11.87 18.03 2.07
N CYS A 31 -12.46 18.45 0.95
CA CYS A 31 -12.52 17.64 -0.25
C CYS A 31 -11.30 17.89 -1.14
N THR A 32 -10.74 16.82 -1.69
CA THR A 32 -9.71 16.89 -2.72
C THR A 32 -10.14 16.09 -3.94
N THR A 33 -9.62 16.42 -5.11
CA THR A 33 -10.03 15.75 -6.35
C THR A 33 -9.15 14.53 -6.62
N ASN A 34 -9.79 13.42 -6.96
CA ASN A 34 -9.16 12.23 -7.54
C ASN A 34 -8.77 12.56 -8.99
N PRO A 35 -7.46 12.66 -9.32
CA PRO A 35 -6.97 12.99 -10.66
C PRO A 35 -7.41 12.01 -11.76
N ALA A 36 -7.65 10.74 -11.42
CA ALA A 36 -8.02 9.71 -12.39
C ALA A 36 -9.50 9.77 -12.79
N THR A 37 -10.39 10.13 -11.86
CA THR A 37 -11.86 10.08 -12.07
C THR A 37 -12.54 11.44 -12.01
N GLY A 38 -11.87 12.47 -11.50
CA GLY A 38 -12.46 13.79 -11.23
C GLY A 38 -13.42 13.83 -10.04
N LYS A 39 -13.60 12.71 -9.33
CA LYS A 39 -14.45 12.64 -8.13
C LYS A 39 -13.84 13.43 -6.99
N GLN A 40 -14.71 14.00 -6.15
CA GLN A 40 -14.28 14.64 -4.91
C GLN A 40 -14.19 13.59 -3.81
N GLU A 41 -13.00 13.45 -3.24
CA GLU A 41 -12.68 12.58 -2.12
C GLU A 41 -12.61 13.41 -0.84
N PHE A 42 -13.29 12.95 0.21
CA PHE A 42 -13.25 13.63 1.49
C PHE A 42 -11.95 13.29 2.22
N THR A 43 -10.90 14.10 2.00
CA THR A 43 -9.58 13.94 2.61
C THR A 43 -9.14 15.16 3.43
N PRO A 44 -9.88 15.58 4.49
CA PRO A 44 -9.62 16.85 5.19
C PRO A 44 -8.27 16.98 5.90
N LEU A 45 -7.64 15.86 6.30
CA LEU A 45 -6.33 15.88 6.98
C LEU A 45 -5.15 15.66 6.02
N MET A 46 -5.41 15.50 4.72
CA MET A 46 -4.40 15.09 3.74
C MET A 46 -4.48 15.95 2.48
N SER A 47 -3.97 17.18 2.59
CA SER A 47 -3.64 18.01 1.42
C SER A 47 -2.45 17.40 0.65
N PRO A 48 -2.24 17.74 -0.63
CA PRO A 48 -1.08 17.26 -1.39
C PRO A 48 0.27 17.52 -0.70
N GLU A 49 0.43 18.66 -0.04
CA GLU A 49 1.63 19.00 0.73
C GLU A 49 1.76 18.12 1.96
N ARG A 50 0.65 17.86 2.68
CA ARG A 50 0.66 16.99 3.85
C ARG A 50 0.94 15.54 3.46
N GLU A 51 0.44 15.07 2.34
CA GLU A 51 0.76 13.74 1.81
C GLU A 51 2.27 13.56 1.60
N LYS A 52 2.94 14.55 1.00
CA LYS A 52 4.40 14.53 0.81
C LYS A 52 5.16 14.49 2.15
N GLN A 53 4.70 15.26 3.13
CA GLN A 53 5.29 15.26 4.48
C GLN A 53 5.11 13.92 5.18
N VAL A 54 3.89 13.38 5.20
CA VAL A 54 3.59 12.08 5.82
C VAL A 54 4.41 10.97 5.18
N GLY A 55 4.50 10.93 3.84
CA GLY A 55 5.34 9.96 3.15
C GLY A 55 6.81 10.03 3.59
N ALA A 56 7.36 11.24 3.74
CA ALA A 56 8.73 11.44 4.21
C ALA A 56 8.92 11.08 5.70
N GLU A 57 7.93 11.36 6.55
CA GLU A 57 7.92 11.04 7.99
C GLU A 57 7.87 9.51 8.22
N GLU A 58 7.12 8.77 7.40
CA GLU A 58 6.92 7.33 7.56
C GLU A 58 7.97 6.46 6.82
N HIS A 59 8.60 6.99 5.76
CA HIS A 59 9.64 6.28 5.00
C HIS A 59 10.72 5.60 5.87
N PRO A 60 11.41 6.29 6.80
CA PRO A 60 12.45 5.64 7.62
C PRO A 60 11.89 4.51 8.52
N LYS A 61 10.62 4.59 8.91
CA LYS A 61 9.98 3.56 9.74
C LYS A 61 9.67 2.30 8.92
N VAL A 62 9.22 2.48 7.67
CA VAL A 62 9.07 1.37 6.73
C VAL A 62 10.40 0.67 6.48
N LEU A 63 11.48 1.43 6.27
CA LEU A 63 12.80 0.84 6.12
C LEU A 63 13.20 0.04 7.36
N GLN A 64 12.93 0.55 8.55
CA GLN A 64 13.24 -0.16 9.79
C GLN A 64 12.46 -1.48 9.93
N GLU A 65 11.18 -1.48 9.55
CA GLU A 65 10.30 -2.65 9.69
C GLU A 65 10.62 -3.76 8.69
N PHE A 66 10.96 -3.41 7.45
CA PHE A 66 11.11 -4.38 6.35
C PHE A 66 12.57 -4.71 5.99
N GLY A 67 13.48 -4.65 6.96
CA GLY A 67 14.88 -5.05 6.76
C GLY A 67 15.74 -4.03 6.00
N GLY A 68 15.22 -2.83 5.75
CA GLY A 68 15.90 -1.76 5.03
C GLY A 68 15.71 -1.83 3.52
N VAL A 69 16.48 -1.00 2.81
CA VAL A 69 16.58 -1.07 1.35
C VAL A 69 17.37 -2.32 0.98
N TYR A 70 16.88 -3.11 0.03
CA TYR A 70 17.64 -4.22 -0.53
C TYR A 70 18.83 -3.66 -1.33
N ASP A 71 20.04 -3.88 -0.80
CA ASP A 71 21.30 -3.30 -1.30
C ASP A 71 21.82 -4.04 -2.55
N GLU A 72 21.02 -4.03 -3.61
CA GLU A 72 21.40 -4.52 -4.94
C GLU A 72 21.08 -3.45 -5.99
N PRO A 73 22.07 -2.61 -6.37
CA PRO A 73 21.86 -1.47 -7.26
C PRO A 73 21.19 -1.84 -8.59
N LYS A 74 21.49 -3.03 -9.14
CA LYS A 74 20.91 -3.50 -10.40
C LYS A 74 19.39 -3.65 -10.28
N ILE A 75 18.91 -4.30 -9.22
CA ILE A 75 17.48 -4.57 -9.01
C ILE A 75 16.74 -3.28 -8.63
N GLY A 76 17.32 -2.46 -7.75
CA GLY A 76 16.75 -1.16 -7.41
C GLY A 76 16.57 -0.26 -8.63
N ALA A 77 17.58 -0.15 -9.49
CA ALA A 77 17.50 0.62 -10.73
C ALA A 77 16.48 0.04 -11.71
N TYR A 78 16.42 -1.29 -11.82
CA TYR A 78 15.46 -1.97 -12.70
C TYR A 78 14.01 -1.68 -12.28
N VAL A 79 13.66 -1.88 -11.00
CA VAL A 79 12.32 -1.57 -10.46
C VAL A 79 11.98 -0.09 -10.64
N ALA A 80 12.92 0.82 -10.33
CA ALA A 80 12.73 2.24 -10.52
C ALA A 80 12.52 2.62 -11.99
N SER A 81 13.16 1.92 -12.93
CA SER A 81 12.97 2.17 -14.37
C SER A 81 11.56 1.80 -14.86
N ILE A 82 11.03 0.66 -14.40
CA ILE A 82 9.66 0.21 -14.71
C ILE A 82 8.67 1.20 -14.08
N GLY A 83 8.84 1.49 -12.78
CA GLY A 83 7.99 2.39 -12.03
C GLY A 83 7.96 3.80 -12.63
N GLY A 84 9.13 4.35 -12.98
CA GLY A 84 9.24 5.68 -13.59
C GLY A 84 8.54 5.77 -14.95
N MET A 85 8.64 4.73 -15.78
CA MET A 85 7.93 4.66 -17.05
C MET A 85 6.41 4.66 -16.84
N LEU A 86 5.91 3.85 -15.90
CA LEU A 86 4.49 3.76 -15.55
C LEU A 86 3.98 5.10 -14.99
N SER A 87 4.68 5.68 -14.02
CA SER A 87 4.25 6.91 -13.36
C SER A 87 4.23 8.12 -14.29
N ALA A 88 5.21 8.21 -15.21
CA ALA A 88 5.25 9.26 -16.23
C ALA A 88 4.06 9.19 -17.23
N ASN A 89 3.39 8.03 -17.31
CA ASN A 89 2.20 7.81 -18.15
C ASN A 89 0.90 7.66 -17.32
N SER A 90 0.94 8.03 -16.04
CA SER A 90 -0.23 8.13 -15.17
C SER A 90 -0.89 9.52 -15.26
N GLU A 91 -1.97 9.74 -14.52
CA GLU A 91 -2.56 11.07 -14.33
C GLU A 91 -1.77 11.96 -13.34
N LEU A 92 -0.63 11.48 -12.81
CA LEU A 92 0.26 12.23 -11.91
C LEU A 92 1.72 12.29 -12.40
N PRO A 93 1.99 12.73 -13.65
CA PRO A 93 3.34 12.70 -14.22
C PRO A 93 4.34 13.63 -13.49
N ASP A 94 3.83 14.71 -12.85
CA ASP A 94 4.65 15.69 -12.12
C ASP A 94 4.89 15.31 -10.66
N LEU A 95 4.25 14.25 -10.15
CA LEU A 95 4.52 13.77 -8.81
C LEU A 95 5.87 13.04 -8.81
N ASN A 96 6.76 13.43 -7.90
CA ASN A 96 8.03 12.74 -7.73
C ASN A 96 7.78 11.39 -7.02
N PHE A 97 7.62 10.32 -7.81
CA PHE A 97 7.51 8.95 -7.31
C PHE A 97 8.88 8.38 -6.89
N ARG A 98 8.88 7.61 -5.80
CA ARG A 98 10.06 6.93 -5.25
C ARG A 98 9.74 5.45 -5.14
N PHE A 99 10.52 4.62 -5.83
CA PHE A 99 10.36 3.17 -5.82
C PHE A 99 11.49 2.57 -4.98
N THR A 100 11.13 1.80 -3.96
CA THR A 100 12.09 1.17 -3.04
C THR A 100 11.88 -0.34 -3.01
N VAL A 101 12.95 -1.09 -3.24
CA VAL A 101 12.96 -2.54 -3.01
C VAL A 101 13.37 -2.77 -1.55
N LEU A 102 12.53 -3.48 -0.80
CA LEU A 102 12.75 -3.77 0.62
C LEU A 102 13.42 -5.14 0.79
N ASP A 103 14.39 -5.27 1.71
CA ASP A 103 15.04 -6.56 2.04
C ASP A 103 14.16 -7.42 2.96
N SER A 104 13.01 -7.82 2.43
CA SER A 104 12.07 -8.70 3.10
C SER A 104 11.69 -9.86 2.17
N GLU A 105 11.68 -11.07 2.74
CA GLU A 105 11.21 -12.27 2.04
C GLU A 105 9.68 -12.35 1.96
N ILE A 106 8.97 -11.56 2.76
CA ILE A 106 7.51 -11.49 2.76
C ILE A 106 7.07 -11.01 1.37
N VAL A 107 6.11 -11.68 0.74
CA VAL A 107 5.51 -11.23 -0.51
C VAL A 107 4.59 -10.04 -0.23
N ASN A 108 5.04 -8.82 -0.55
CA ASN A 108 4.23 -7.61 -0.38
C ASN A 108 4.64 -6.46 -1.32
N ALA A 109 3.71 -5.56 -1.59
CA ALA A 109 3.93 -4.24 -2.17
C ALA A 109 2.89 -3.28 -1.60
N PHE A 110 3.25 -2.00 -1.45
CA PHE A 110 2.32 -0.99 -0.95
C PHE A 110 2.82 0.43 -1.25
N ALA A 111 1.89 1.39 -1.20
CA ALA A 111 2.20 2.80 -1.29
C ALA A 111 1.97 3.57 0.02
N LEU A 112 2.82 4.58 0.26
CA LEU A 112 2.54 5.67 1.20
C LEU A 112 2.08 6.92 0.45
N PRO A 113 1.38 7.85 1.14
CA PRO A 113 1.06 9.17 0.59
C PRO A 113 2.29 9.89 0.02
N GLY A 114 2.08 10.74 -0.99
CA GLY A 114 3.15 11.52 -1.60
C GLY A 114 4.03 10.77 -2.59
N GLY A 115 3.63 9.57 -3.03
CA GLY A 115 4.29 8.85 -4.14
C GLY A 115 5.46 7.95 -3.73
N TYR A 116 5.49 7.44 -2.49
CA TYR A 116 6.43 6.38 -2.12
C TYR A 116 5.80 5.03 -2.39
N ILE A 117 6.46 4.20 -3.19
CA ILE A 117 6.03 2.85 -3.56
C ILE A 117 7.11 1.87 -3.11
N TYR A 118 6.67 0.82 -2.45
CA TYR A 118 7.52 -0.23 -1.92
C TYR A 118 7.16 -1.55 -2.56
N VAL A 119 8.18 -2.34 -2.86
CA VAL A 119 8.04 -3.74 -3.26
C VAL A 119 9.07 -4.55 -2.49
N THR A 120 8.68 -5.69 -1.96
CA THR A 120 9.63 -6.56 -1.25
C THR A 120 10.39 -7.45 -2.23
N ARG A 121 11.59 -7.87 -1.85
CA ARG A 121 12.34 -8.92 -2.55
C ARG A 121 11.52 -10.20 -2.73
N GLY A 122 10.72 -10.58 -1.72
CA GLY A 122 9.78 -11.69 -1.81
C GLY A 122 8.79 -11.57 -2.96
N LEU A 123 8.19 -10.39 -3.14
CA LEU A 123 7.27 -10.15 -4.26
C LEU A 123 7.97 -10.16 -5.61
N VAL A 124 9.15 -9.54 -5.70
CA VAL A 124 9.96 -9.59 -6.92
C VAL A 124 10.28 -11.05 -7.28
N ALA A 125 10.60 -11.90 -6.29
CA ALA A 125 10.87 -13.31 -6.55
C ALA A 125 9.63 -14.13 -6.99
N LEU A 126 8.43 -13.68 -6.62
CA LEU A 126 7.18 -14.36 -6.99
C LEU A 126 6.74 -14.05 -8.42
N ALA A 127 7.03 -12.85 -8.93
CA ALA A 127 6.66 -12.46 -10.28
C ALA A 127 7.33 -13.36 -11.33
N ASN A 128 6.59 -13.77 -12.37
CA ASN A 128 7.12 -14.64 -13.43
C ASN A 128 7.63 -13.86 -14.65
N SER A 129 7.42 -12.54 -14.68
CA SER A 129 7.79 -11.68 -15.80
C SER A 129 7.85 -10.20 -15.43
N GLU A 130 8.47 -9.37 -16.28
CA GLU A 130 8.52 -7.92 -16.08
C GLU A 130 7.11 -7.31 -16.13
N ALA A 131 6.24 -7.83 -17.00
CA ALA A 131 4.86 -7.34 -17.10
C ALA A 131 4.05 -7.62 -15.82
N GLU A 132 4.29 -8.76 -15.16
CA GLU A 132 3.67 -9.05 -13.86
C GLU A 132 4.17 -8.09 -12.78
N LEU A 133 5.50 -7.89 -12.67
CA LEU A 133 6.05 -6.89 -11.74
C LEU A 133 5.54 -5.47 -12.06
N ALA A 134 5.46 -5.11 -13.33
CA ALA A 134 4.92 -3.83 -13.78
C ALA A 134 3.46 -3.68 -13.38
N SER A 135 2.65 -4.74 -13.42
CA SER A 135 1.24 -4.70 -12.99
C SER A 135 1.10 -4.35 -11.51
N VAL A 136 1.95 -4.90 -10.65
CA VAL A 136 1.99 -4.56 -9.22
C VAL A 136 2.36 -3.10 -9.01
N LEU A 137 3.42 -2.62 -9.67
CA LEU A 137 3.81 -1.21 -9.55
C LEU A 137 2.73 -0.27 -10.09
N ALA A 138 2.07 -0.66 -11.18
CA ALA A 138 0.98 0.10 -11.79
C ALA A 138 -0.24 0.18 -10.87
N HIS A 139 -0.58 -0.92 -10.18
CA HIS A 139 -1.61 -0.99 -9.15
C HIS A 139 -1.32 -0.03 -7.99
N GLU A 140 -0.08 -0.03 -7.47
CA GLU A 140 0.33 0.89 -6.41
C GLU A 140 0.31 2.36 -6.85
N ILE A 141 0.71 2.65 -8.10
CA ILE A 141 0.54 3.99 -8.70
C ILE A 141 -0.96 4.32 -8.78
N GLY A 142 -1.82 3.35 -9.09
CA GLY A 142 -3.27 3.46 -9.06
C GLY A 142 -3.81 3.90 -7.69
N HIS A 143 -3.32 3.31 -6.60
CA HIS A 143 -3.69 3.74 -5.24
C HIS A 143 -3.27 5.17 -4.91
N VAL A 144 -2.07 5.58 -5.32
CA VAL A 144 -1.60 6.96 -5.14
C VAL A 144 -2.45 7.92 -5.99
N THR A 145 -2.72 7.55 -7.24
CA THR A 145 -3.53 8.34 -8.17
C THR A 145 -4.96 8.49 -7.65
N GLY A 146 -5.63 7.42 -7.24
CA GLY A 146 -6.96 7.46 -6.64
C GLY A 146 -7.01 8.14 -5.25
N ARG A 147 -5.88 8.60 -4.72
CA ARG A 147 -5.71 9.14 -3.36
C ARG A 147 -6.19 8.18 -2.27
N HIS A 148 -6.15 6.87 -2.53
CA HIS A 148 -6.57 5.84 -1.59
C HIS A 148 -5.67 5.83 -0.35
N THR A 149 -4.37 6.12 -0.53
CA THR A 149 -3.41 6.27 0.58
C THR A 149 -3.80 7.42 1.53
N ALA A 150 -4.26 8.55 1.00
CA ALA A 150 -4.74 9.69 1.78
C ALA A 150 -6.07 9.40 2.50
N GLN A 151 -7.02 8.75 1.82
CA GLN A 151 -8.28 8.32 2.43
C GLN A 151 -8.04 7.34 3.59
N ARG A 152 -7.15 6.37 3.40
CA ARG A 152 -6.75 5.40 4.43
C ARG A 152 -6.13 6.08 5.65
N TYR A 153 -5.22 7.02 5.43
CA TYR A 153 -4.63 7.82 6.50
C TYR A 153 -5.70 8.60 7.29
N ASN A 154 -6.64 9.24 6.59
CA ASN A 154 -7.71 9.98 7.24
C ASN A 154 -8.65 9.11 8.06
N GLN A 155 -8.99 7.92 7.57
CA GLN A 155 -9.80 6.98 8.32
C GLN A 155 -9.10 6.59 9.62
N ALA A 156 -7.81 6.27 9.57
CA ALA A 156 -7.05 5.87 10.74
C ALA A 156 -6.90 6.98 11.79
N VAL A 157 -6.52 8.18 11.35
CA VAL A 157 -6.38 9.34 12.24
C VAL A 157 -7.74 9.80 12.75
N GLY A 158 -8.77 9.78 11.90
CA GLY A 158 -10.14 10.12 12.28
C GLY A 158 -10.71 9.19 13.37
N LEU A 159 -10.47 7.88 13.26
CA LEU A 159 -10.83 6.91 14.30
C LEU A 159 -10.08 7.18 15.61
N SER A 160 -8.79 7.50 15.54
CA SER A 160 -7.95 7.83 16.70
C SER A 160 -8.46 9.07 17.42
N LEU A 161 -8.76 10.14 16.68
CA LEU A 161 -9.29 11.40 17.22
C LEU A 161 -10.72 11.25 17.76
N GLY A 162 -11.58 10.48 17.09
CA GLY A 162 -12.92 10.17 17.57
C GLY A 162 -12.91 9.37 18.87
N GLY A 163 -12.02 8.37 18.96
CA GLY A 163 -11.75 7.62 20.19
C GLY A 163 -11.21 8.52 21.31
N ALA A 164 -10.40 9.53 20.98
CA ALA A 164 -9.90 10.51 21.94
C ALA A 164 -10.99 11.35 22.59
N ILE A 165 -11.91 11.86 21.77
CA ILE A 165 -13.00 12.71 22.24
C ILE A 165 -13.98 11.90 23.10
N LEU A 166 -14.29 10.67 22.68
CA LEU A 166 -15.11 9.75 23.48
C LEU A 166 -14.40 9.35 24.78
N GLY A 167 -13.10 9.00 24.71
CA GLY A 167 -12.29 8.66 25.88
C GLY A 167 -12.18 9.81 26.88
N ALA A 168 -11.97 11.04 26.42
CA ALA A 168 -11.95 12.24 27.25
C ALA A 168 -13.33 12.53 27.89
N ALA A 169 -14.43 12.21 27.21
CA ALA A 169 -15.77 12.33 27.77
C ALA A 169 -16.08 11.25 28.83
N ILE A 170 -15.39 10.10 28.78
CA ILE A 170 -15.59 8.95 29.68
C ILE A 170 -14.46 8.86 30.75
N GLY A 171 -13.44 9.72 30.69
CA GLY A 171 -12.33 9.80 31.65
C GLY A 171 -11.17 8.83 31.40
N ASN A 172 -11.06 8.24 30.21
CA ASN A 172 -9.99 7.30 29.84
C ASN A 172 -8.99 7.92 28.85
N GLN A 173 -7.72 7.92 29.23
CA GLN A 173 -6.59 8.56 28.55
C GLN A 173 -5.96 7.65 27.46
N ILE A 174 -6.78 6.94 26.68
CA ILE A 174 -6.34 5.91 25.71
C ILE A 174 -5.82 6.52 24.39
N ALA A 175 -5.85 7.85 24.26
CA ALA A 175 -5.88 8.50 22.95
C ALA A 175 -4.55 9.03 22.39
N SER A 176 -3.51 9.17 23.20
CA SER A 176 -2.26 9.80 22.76
C SER A 176 -1.29 8.86 22.04
N ASP A 177 -1.38 7.54 22.28
CA ASP A 177 -0.37 6.58 21.81
C ASP A 177 -0.58 6.05 20.39
N LEU A 178 -1.79 6.20 19.83
CA LEU A 178 -2.11 5.71 18.49
C LEU A 178 -1.64 6.68 17.40
N ILE A 179 -1.56 7.98 17.72
CA ILE A 179 -1.14 9.04 16.77
C ILE A 179 0.40 9.12 16.68
N SER A 180 1.13 8.80 17.75
CA SER A 180 2.60 8.74 17.75
C SER A 180 3.15 7.48 17.04
N GLN A 181 2.32 6.46 16.86
CA GLN A 181 2.65 5.20 16.19
C GLN A 181 2.00 5.08 14.80
N GLY A 182 2.23 6.07 13.92
CA GLY A 182 1.87 6.01 12.49
C GLY A 182 2.47 4.82 11.71
N THR A 183 3.23 3.96 12.38
CA THR A 183 4.09 2.88 11.90
C THR A 183 3.39 1.75 11.15
N GLN A 184 2.06 1.68 11.14
CA GLN A 184 1.34 0.54 10.55
C GLN A 184 0.07 0.93 9.77
N LEU A 185 -0.14 2.22 9.48
CA LEU A 185 -1.34 2.63 8.72
C LEU A 185 -1.37 2.09 7.29
N TYR A 186 -0.21 1.73 6.74
CA TYR A 186 -0.11 1.04 5.45
C TYR A 186 -0.52 -0.43 5.50
N LEU A 187 -0.63 -1.03 6.70
CA LEU A 187 -1.18 -2.38 6.92
C LEU A 187 -2.71 -2.40 6.93
N LEU A 188 -3.36 -1.23 6.98
CA LEU A 188 -4.83 -1.18 6.86
C LEU A 188 -5.23 -1.55 5.43
N GLY A 189 -6.18 -2.47 5.33
CA GLY A 189 -6.72 -2.93 4.05
C GLY A 189 -7.49 -1.84 3.31
N TYR A 190 -7.42 -1.87 1.98
CA TYR A 190 -8.26 -1.05 1.13
C TYR A 190 -9.67 -1.61 0.99
N SER A 191 -10.63 -0.74 0.70
CA SER A 191 -11.99 -1.17 0.35
C SER A 191 -12.01 -1.86 -1.03
N ARG A 192 -13.00 -2.74 -1.26
CA ARG A 192 -13.16 -3.40 -2.58
C ARG A 192 -13.31 -2.42 -3.74
N GLY A 193 -13.91 -1.25 -3.50
CA GLY A 193 -14.05 -0.20 -4.52
C GLY A 193 -12.71 0.44 -4.87
N GLN A 194 -11.85 0.67 -3.87
CA GLN A 194 -10.51 1.20 -4.06
C GLN A 194 -9.60 0.20 -4.78
N GLU A 195 -9.68 -1.10 -4.44
CA GLU A 195 -8.95 -2.14 -5.17
C GLU A 195 -9.39 -2.20 -6.64
N TYR A 196 -10.70 -2.21 -6.91
CA TYR A 196 -11.21 -2.21 -8.29
C TYR A 196 -10.77 -0.98 -9.09
N GLU A 197 -10.75 0.19 -8.47
CA GLU A 197 -10.27 1.40 -9.12
C GLU A 197 -8.76 1.35 -9.38
N ALA A 198 -7.97 0.82 -8.45
CA ALA A 198 -6.53 0.63 -8.62
C ALA A 198 -6.22 -0.39 -9.74
N ASP A 199 -6.94 -1.52 -9.81
CA ASP A 199 -6.85 -2.51 -10.89
C ASP A 199 -7.10 -1.86 -12.27
N GLN A 200 -8.17 -1.06 -12.41
CA GLN A 200 -8.51 -0.36 -13.66
C GLN A 200 -7.44 0.65 -14.09
N LEU A 201 -6.85 1.36 -13.11
CA LEU A 201 -5.76 2.31 -13.38
C LEU A 201 -4.45 1.59 -13.70
N GLY A 202 -4.15 0.50 -12.99
CA GLY A 202 -3.00 -0.37 -13.24
C GLY A 202 -2.99 -0.86 -14.68
N ILE A 203 -4.09 -1.49 -15.11
CA ILE A 203 -4.29 -1.95 -16.48
C ILE A 203 -4.14 -0.80 -17.48
N ARG A 204 -4.77 0.36 -17.22
CA ARG A 204 -4.61 1.55 -18.08
C ARG A 204 -3.14 1.95 -18.25
N TYR A 205 -2.34 1.92 -17.19
CA TYR A 205 -0.92 2.28 -17.26
C TYR A 205 -0.09 1.24 -17.99
N LEU A 206 -0.37 -0.06 -17.81
CA LEU A 206 0.22 -1.13 -18.62
C LEU A 206 -0.09 -0.92 -20.12
N VAL A 207 -1.34 -0.57 -20.42
CA VAL A 207 -1.78 -0.30 -21.80
C VAL A 207 -1.00 0.87 -22.40
N ARG A 208 -0.86 1.98 -21.67
CA ARG A 208 -0.14 3.19 -22.13
C ARG A 208 1.35 2.95 -22.34
N THR A 209 1.95 2.04 -21.57
CA THR A 209 3.40 1.78 -21.59
C THR A 209 3.81 0.60 -22.45
N GLY A 210 2.85 -0.11 -23.05
CA GLY A 210 3.12 -1.19 -24.00
C GLY A 210 3.26 -2.58 -23.39
N TYR A 211 3.03 -2.74 -22.08
CA TYR A 211 2.96 -4.04 -21.43
C TYR A 211 1.67 -4.79 -21.78
N ASP A 212 1.71 -6.11 -21.61
CA ASP A 212 0.54 -6.98 -21.67
C ASP A 212 -0.42 -6.68 -20.50
N PRO A 213 -1.64 -6.16 -20.76
CA PRO A 213 -2.60 -5.85 -19.69
C PRO A 213 -3.13 -7.09 -18.97
N TYR A 214 -2.98 -8.30 -19.54
CA TYR A 214 -3.39 -9.54 -18.89
C TYR A 214 -2.42 -9.98 -17.78
N ALA A 215 -1.24 -9.38 -17.69
CA ALA A 215 -0.25 -9.72 -16.67
C ALA A 215 -0.74 -9.48 -15.23
N GLU A 216 -1.65 -8.52 -15.01
CA GLU A 216 -2.25 -8.30 -13.70
C GLU A 216 -3.06 -9.51 -13.24
N ALA A 217 -3.94 -10.04 -14.10
CA ALA A 217 -4.75 -11.20 -13.78
C ALA A 217 -3.89 -12.44 -13.47
N ASP A 218 -2.78 -12.62 -14.20
CA ASP A 218 -1.87 -13.74 -13.98
C ASP A 218 -1.03 -13.58 -12.72
N PHE A 219 -0.65 -12.35 -12.36
CA PHE A 219 0.01 -12.09 -11.09
C PHE A 219 -0.94 -12.31 -9.91
N LEU A 220 -2.20 -11.87 -10.01
CA LEU A 220 -3.24 -12.17 -9.02
C LEU A 220 -3.43 -13.69 -8.84
N GLN A 221 -3.38 -14.46 -9.94
CA GLN A 221 -3.42 -15.92 -9.85
C GLN A 221 -2.16 -16.50 -9.18
N SER A 222 -0.99 -15.92 -9.43
CA SER A 222 0.27 -16.32 -8.80
C SER A 222 0.25 -16.07 -7.29
N LEU A 223 -0.32 -14.94 -6.84
CA LEU A 223 -0.56 -14.64 -5.43
C LEU A 223 -1.51 -15.65 -4.78
N GLU A 224 -2.61 -16.02 -5.46
CA GLU A 224 -3.54 -17.04 -4.95
C GLU A 224 -2.85 -18.41 -4.77
N ASN A 225 -2.05 -18.81 -5.76
CA ASN A 225 -1.29 -20.06 -5.70
C ASN A 225 -0.26 -20.04 -4.58
N TYR A 226 0.47 -18.93 -4.44
CA TYR A 226 1.44 -18.74 -3.37
C TYR A 226 0.78 -18.80 -1.98
N ALA A 227 -0.33 -18.10 -1.79
CA ALA A 227 -1.01 -18.07 -0.51
C ALA A 227 -1.64 -19.44 -0.14
N ALA A 228 -2.11 -20.20 -1.14
CA ALA A 228 -2.54 -21.58 -0.95
C ALA A 228 -1.37 -22.50 -0.54
N LEU A 229 -0.19 -22.31 -1.15
CA LEU A 229 1.03 -23.01 -0.78
C LEU A 229 1.47 -22.68 0.65
N GLU A 230 1.51 -21.39 1.03
CA GLU A 230 1.85 -20.96 2.40
C GLU A 230 0.90 -21.54 3.45
N ALA A 231 -0.42 -21.54 3.18
CA ALA A 231 -1.38 -22.17 4.07
C ALA A 231 -1.11 -23.67 4.23
N HIS A 232 -0.83 -24.36 3.12
CA HIS A 232 -0.49 -25.77 3.15
C HIS A 232 0.78 -26.04 3.99
N LEU A 233 1.85 -25.26 3.78
CA LEU A 233 3.11 -25.41 4.50
C LEU A 233 3.01 -25.06 5.99
N SER A 234 2.18 -24.08 6.35
CA SER A 234 1.95 -23.64 7.73
C SER A 234 0.89 -24.48 8.49
N GLY A 235 0.30 -25.49 7.84
CA GLY A 235 -0.78 -26.29 8.41
C GLY A 235 -2.09 -25.51 8.61
N GLN A 236 -2.21 -24.32 8.02
CA GLN A 236 -3.43 -23.52 8.02
C GLN A 236 -4.39 -24.01 6.93
N LYS A 237 -5.69 -23.98 7.21
CA LYS A 237 -6.71 -24.45 6.25
C LYS A 237 -7.08 -23.41 5.19
N ASN A 238 -6.75 -22.13 5.39
CA ASN A 238 -7.17 -21.03 4.53
C ASN A 238 -5.98 -20.16 4.12
N GLY A 239 -5.69 -20.08 2.82
CA GLY A 239 -4.68 -19.19 2.22
C GLY A 239 -5.08 -17.72 2.10
N GLN A 240 -6.16 -17.27 2.76
CA GLN A 240 -6.58 -15.86 2.72
C GLN A 240 -5.83 -14.97 3.73
N ASN A 241 -4.91 -15.52 4.52
CA ASN A 241 -4.17 -14.82 5.57
C ASN A 241 -2.75 -14.42 5.13
N SER A 242 -2.44 -14.36 3.82
CA SER A 242 -1.13 -13.84 3.40
C SER A 242 -1.02 -12.36 3.71
N GLU A 243 0.21 -11.87 3.92
CA GLU A 243 0.45 -10.46 4.24
C GLU A 243 -0.12 -9.54 3.14
N PHE A 244 0.10 -9.88 1.87
CA PHE A 244 -0.43 -9.14 0.73
C PHE A 244 -1.98 -9.05 0.76
N PHE A 245 -2.68 -10.13 1.07
CA PHE A 245 -4.15 -10.12 1.10
C PHE A 245 -4.75 -9.42 2.33
N SER A 246 -3.92 -9.17 3.35
CA SER A 246 -4.32 -8.38 4.52
C SER A 246 -4.46 -6.89 4.17
N THR A 247 -3.60 -6.38 3.26
CA THR A 247 -3.67 -4.99 2.75
C THR A 247 -4.49 -4.86 1.48
N HIS A 248 -4.47 -5.89 0.61
CA HIS A 248 -5.16 -5.93 -0.68
C HIS A 248 -6.12 -7.13 -0.75
N PRO A 249 -7.36 -7.01 -0.23
CA PRO A 249 -8.27 -8.15 -0.16
C PRO A 249 -8.51 -8.79 -1.52
N GLN A 250 -8.05 -10.03 -1.69
CA GLN A 250 -8.23 -10.79 -2.91
C GLN A 250 -9.65 -11.31 -3.08
N THR A 251 -10.11 -11.33 -4.31
CA THR A 251 -11.32 -12.07 -4.68
C THR A 251 -11.17 -12.67 -6.07
N ALA A 252 -11.77 -13.84 -6.29
CA ALA A 252 -11.95 -14.37 -7.64
C ALA A 252 -12.70 -13.38 -8.58
N LYS A 253 -13.39 -12.38 -8.02
CA LYS A 253 -14.00 -11.28 -8.75
C LYS A 253 -12.95 -10.33 -9.33
N ARG A 254 -11.91 -9.96 -8.59
CA ARG A 254 -10.81 -9.08 -9.07
C ARG A 254 -10.08 -9.67 -10.25
N ALA A 255 -9.65 -10.93 -10.18
CA ALA A 255 -8.98 -11.59 -11.32
C ALA A 255 -9.85 -11.59 -12.59
N ARG A 256 -11.16 -11.83 -12.46
CA ARG A 256 -12.10 -11.73 -13.59
C ARG A 256 -12.25 -10.31 -14.10
N GLU A 257 -12.37 -9.33 -13.21
CA GLU A 257 -12.50 -7.93 -13.57
C GLU A 257 -11.23 -7.38 -14.25
N ALA A 258 -10.05 -7.84 -13.83
CA ALA A 258 -8.78 -7.53 -14.49
C ALA A 258 -8.75 -8.08 -15.92
N VAL A 259 -9.21 -9.32 -16.14
CA VAL A 259 -9.35 -9.89 -17.50
C VAL A 259 -10.35 -9.08 -18.35
N ASP A 260 -11.48 -8.67 -17.78
CA ASP A 260 -12.49 -7.90 -18.50
C ASP A 260 -11.98 -6.49 -18.86
N ALA A 261 -11.25 -5.84 -17.95
CA ALA A 261 -10.61 -4.56 -18.20
C ALA A 261 -9.50 -4.64 -19.26
N ALA A 262 -8.67 -5.68 -19.19
CA ALA A 262 -7.67 -5.98 -20.21
C ALA A 262 -8.33 -6.19 -21.58
N ARG A 263 -9.43 -6.94 -21.64
CA ARG A 263 -10.21 -7.13 -22.89
C ARG A 263 -10.81 -5.82 -23.40
N ALA A 264 -11.33 -4.98 -22.51
CA ALA A 264 -11.91 -3.68 -22.87
C ALA A 264 -10.88 -2.71 -23.48
N SER A 265 -9.59 -2.91 -23.25
CA SER A 265 -8.52 -2.14 -23.91
C SER A 265 -8.37 -2.42 -25.41
N GLY A 266 -8.98 -3.50 -25.92
CA GLY A 266 -8.87 -3.94 -27.32
C GLY A 266 -7.56 -4.66 -27.66
N ILE A 267 -6.67 -4.86 -26.69
CA ILE A 267 -5.44 -5.64 -26.84
C ILE A 267 -5.78 -7.13 -26.72
N SER A 268 -5.27 -7.93 -27.65
CA SER A 268 -5.48 -9.38 -27.61
C SER A 268 -4.56 -10.03 -26.59
N ILE A 269 -5.00 -11.16 -26.01
CA ILE A 269 -4.17 -11.95 -25.10
C ILE A 269 -2.85 -12.32 -25.76
N GLU A 270 -1.75 -12.24 -25.02
CA GLU A 270 -0.39 -12.53 -25.49
C GLU A 270 0.11 -11.68 -26.68
N SER A 271 -0.63 -10.64 -27.08
CA SER A 271 -0.22 -9.80 -28.23
C SER A 271 0.82 -8.74 -27.87
N ARG A 272 1.21 -8.66 -26.60
CA ARG A 272 2.19 -7.71 -26.07
C ARG A 272 3.25 -8.44 -25.25
N PRO A 273 4.47 -7.89 -25.19
CA PRO A 273 5.58 -8.58 -24.55
C PRO A 273 5.38 -8.67 -23.03
N ARG A 274 5.70 -9.85 -22.48
CA ARG A 274 5.81 -10.08 -21.03
C ARG A 274 7.23 -9.90 -20.49
N LEU A 275 8.22 -10.03 -21.37
CA LEU A 275 9.65 -9.83 -21.08
C LEU A 275 10.18 -10.76 -19.97
N ARG A 276 9.77 -12.04 -19.98
CA ARG A 276 10.18 -13.03 -18.98
C ARG A 276 11.70 -13.22 -18.91
N ASP A 277 12.37 -13.43 -20.04
CA ASP A 277 13.81 -13.71 -20.03
C ASP A 277 14.63 -12.51 -19.56
N ARG A 278 14.25 -11.30 -20.00
CA ARG A 278 14.83 -10.05 -19.50
C ARG A 278 14.63 -9.93 -18.00
N PHE A 279 13.43 -10.20 -17.51
CA PHE A 279 13.14 -10.16 -16.07
C PHE A 279 14.04 -11.12 -15.28
N LEU A 280 14.15 -12.38 -15.71
CA LEU A 280 15.01 -13.38 -15.07
C LEU A 280 16.49 -12.96 -15.10
N GLU A 281 16.97 -12.39 -16.20
CA GLU A 281 18.33 -11.83 -16.28
C GLU A 281 18.53 -10.68 -15.28
N GLN A 282 17.52 -9.82 -15.09
CA GLN A 282 17.62 -8.69 -14.16
C GLN A 282 17.67 -9.13 -12.70
N ILE A 283 16.91 -10.18 -12.33
CA ILE A 283 16.86 -10.70 -10.96
C ILE A 283 17.87 -11.83 -10.71
N ASP A 284 18.69 -12.20 -11.70
CA ASP A 284 19.76 -13.19 -11.51
C ASP A 284 20.72 -12.75 -10.40
N GLY A 285 20.97 -13.65 -9.46
CA GLY A 285 21.76 -13.39 -8.24
C GLY A 285 20.97 -12.79 -7.07
N MET A 286 19.67 -12.49 -7.21
CA MET A 286 18.85 -12.00 -6.10
C MET A 286 18.73 -13.07 -4.99
N VAL A 287 18.83 -12.62 -3.73
CA VAL A 287 18.62 -13.51 -2.57
C VAL A 287 17.16 -14.00 -2.55
N PHE A 288 16.95 -15.28 -2.30
CA PHE A 288 15.63 -15.87 -2.11
C PHE A 288 15.49 -16.41 -0.68
N GLY A 289 14.36 -16.13 -0.01
CA GLY A 289 14.12 -16.46 1.40
C GLY A 289 14.86 -15.53 2.38
N GLY A 290 15.18 -16.01 3.57
CA GLY A 290 15.76 -15.20 4.64
C GLY A 290 17.03 -14.46 4.24
N SER A 291 17.21 -13.24 4.76
CA SER A 291 18.39 -12.41 4.48
C SER A 291 19.62 -12.91 5.26
N PRO A 292 20.83 -12.98 4.65
CA PRO A 292 22.06 -13.30 5.37
C PRO A 292 22.36 -12.39 6.58
N GLU A 293 21.83 -11.17 6.57
CA GLU A 293 21.96 -10.19 7.66
C GLU A 293 21.14 -10.56 8.91
N HIS A 294 20.02 -11.25 8.73
CA HIS A 294 19.11 -11.69 9.81
C HIS A 294 19.16 -13.20 10.05
N GLY A 295 19.87 -13.92 9.20
CA GLY A 295 19.92 -15.38 9.16
C GLY A 295 18.86 -15.97 8.23
N PHE A 296 19.11 -17.20 7.79
CA PHE A 296 18.26 -17.91 6.84
C PHE A 296 18.09 -19.37 7.27
N ILE A 297 17.00 -19.98 6.79
CA ILE A 297 16.70 -21.39 7.03
C ILE A 297 16.96 -22.19 5.75
N ARG A 298 17.71 -23.28 5.86
CA ARG A 298 17.90 -24.27 4.79
C ARG A 298 17.56 -25.66 5.32
N GLY A 299 16.41 -26.19 4.90
CA GLY A 299 15.88 -27.42 5.49
C GLY A 299 15.49 -27.20 6.95
N GLN A 300 16.14 -27.91 7.87
CA GLN A 300 15.93 -27.76 9.32
C GLN A 300 17.00 -26.89 10.00
N THR A 301 17.93 -26.34 9.23
CA THR A 301 19.08 -25.59 9.76
C THR A 301 18.85 -24.11 9.62
N PHE A 302 18.83 -23.40 10.74
CA PHE A 302 18.97 -21.94 10.77
C PHE A 302 20.45 -21.57 10.82
N ALA A 303 20.89 -20.63 9.98
CA ALA A 303 22.25 -20.12 9.96
C ALA A 303 22.25 -18.58 9.96
N HIS A 304 23.11 -17.97 10.77
CA HIS A 304 23.32 -16.53 10.80
C HIS A 304 24.79 -16.20 10.47
N PRO A 305 25.13 -15.95 9.19
CA PRO A 305 26.52 -15.77 8.73
C PRO A 305 27.27 -14.67 9.48
N LYS A 306 26.61 -13.54 9.75
CA LYS A 306 27.20 -12.38 10.44
C LYS A 306 27.55 -12.65 11.90
N LEU A 307 26.62 -13.25 12.65
CA LEU A 307 26.83 -13.62 14.06
C LEU A 307 27.56 -14.97 14.22
N ARG A 308 27.84 -15.67 13.12
CA ARG A 308 28.61 -16.91 13.05
C ARG A 308 28.06 -18.03 13.94
N PHE A 309 26.74 -18.19 13.97
CA PHE A 309 26.11 -19.34 14.62
C PHE A 309 25.11 -20.02 13.68
N GLN A 310 24.85 -21.30 13.96
CA GLN A 310 23.81 -22.09 13.31
C GLN A 310 23.24 -23.08 14.32
N PHE A 311 22.00 -23.49 14.14
CA PHE A 311 21.39 -24.59 14.87
C PHE A 311 20.45 -25.36 13.95
N THR A 312 20.26 -26.66 14.24
CA THR A 312 19.33 -27.53 13.51
C THR A 312 18.19 -27.89 14.45
N VAL A 313 16.96 -27.66 14.00
CA VAL A 313 15.73 -28.03 14.71
C VAL A 313 15.39 -29.50 14.37
N PRO A 314 14.91 -30.33 15.31
CA PRO A 314 14.55 -31.73 15.02
C PRO A 314 13.43 -31.91 13.99
#